data_AF-A0A8H6LYJ9-F1
#
_entry.id   AF-A0A8H6LYJ9-F1
#
_cell.length_a   1.000
_cell.length_b   1.000
_cell.length_c   1.000
_cell.angle_alpha   90.00
_cell.angle_beta   90.00
_cell.angle_gamma   90.00
#
_symmetry.space_group_name_H-M   'P 1'
#
loop_
_entity.id
_entity.type
_entity.pdbx_description
1 polymer ?
#
loop_
_entity_poly.entity_id
_entity_poly.type
_entity_poly.pdbx_seq_one_letter_code
_entity_poly.pdbx_strand_id
1 'polypeptide(L)'
;MPAPTRDAATPLQHRPTPKRDAFIQAKRVEHSAIGHVVTKNDELNRESYWNALKNVEQARVEAAIEAGDEDLTTAPPWALAMQRMFTEEIRGLKATMATEIAGVRTEIAGVKTEIAGLKTGIAGINNRLTGLGETISDVEHSVEELSAQVEDLGNTLRAVQVDVRQASAININRHVKIATPTSQWVIVPFSNGSDPVRDHDLPHLTTQEVVEQLSVEHLKKYLDGYGLAIGSLRGRGAPQTKDTLIRFIGGC
;
A
#
# COMPACT_ATOMS: atom_id res chain seq x y z
N MET A 1 78.46 25.11 101.33
CA MET A 1 78.52 23.67 101.59
C MET A 1 78.35 22.92 100.26
N PRO A 2 79.23 21.96 99.91
CA PRO A 2 79.16 21.23 98.64
C PRO A 2 78.52 19.83 98.75
N ALA A 3 77.87 19.43 97.63
CA ALA A 3 77.49 18.11 97.08
C ALA A 3 76.55 17.16 97.90
N PRO A 4 75.69 16.38 97.20
CA PRO A 4 76.17 15.15 96.55
C PRO A 4 75.77 14.98 95.08
N THR A 5 76.58 14.18 94.40
CA THR A 5 76.57 13.75 93.01
C THR A 5 75.32 12.95 92.63
N ARG A 6 74.73 13.26 91.46
CA ARG A 6 73.60 12.51 90.88
C ARG A 6 74.15 11.53 89.84
N ASP A 7 73.92 10.26 90.09
CA ASP A 7 74.36 9.13 89.27
C ASP A 7 73.99 9.26 87.79
N ALA A 8 74.95 8.90 86.93
CA ALA A 8 74.77 8.78 85.49
C ALA A 8 73.84 7.60 85.18
N ALA A 9 72.59 7.88 84.83
CA ALA A 9 71.69 6.90 84.24
C ALA A 9 72.15 6.58 82.81
N THR A 10 72.54 5.32 82.60
CA THR A 10 72.79 4.74 81.27
C THR A 10 71.55 4.92 80.38
N PRO A 11 71.66 5.34 79.11
CA PRO A 11 70.50 5.42 78.23
C PRO A 11 69.93 4.01 78.02
N LEU A 12 68.66 3.80 78.34
CA LEU A 12 67.91 2.61 77.94
C LEU A 12 67.87 2.55 76.42
N GLN A 13 68.80 1.81 75.82
CA GLN A 13 68.70 1.41 74.43
C GLN A 13 67.46 0.50 74.31
N HIS A 14 66.39 1.01 73.69
CA HIS A 14 65.24 0.20 73.29
C HIS A 14 65.75 -0.93 72.40
N ARG A 15 65.80 -2.15 72.94
CA ARG A 15 66.13 -3.35 72.18
C ARG A 15 65.00 -3.60 71.17
N PRO A 16 65.25 -3.62 69.85
CA PRO A 16 64.25 -4.03 68.88
C PRO A 16 63.86 -5.47 69.19
N THR A 17 62.57 -5.75 69.34
CA THR A 17 62.10 -7.13 69.50
C THR A 17 61.94 -7.75 68.10
N PRO A 18 62.36 -9.01 67.90
CA PRO A 18 62.22 -9.69 66.62
C PRO A 18 60.79 -9.67 66.07
N LYS A 19 59.79 -9.67 66.97
CA LYS A 19 58.36 -9.59 66.62
C LYS A 19 57.95 -8.22 66.06
N ARG A 20 58.51 -7.11 66.58
CA ARG A 20 58.23 -5.75 66.07
C ARG A 20 58.86 -5.53 64.70
N ASP A 21 60.08 -6.05 64.50
CA ASP A 21 60.76 -5.98 63.20
C ASP A 21 60.10 -6.89 62.16
N ALA A 22 59.59 -8.06 62.57
CA ALA A 22 58.78 -8.93 61.72
C ALA A 22 57.46 -8.26 61.32
N PHE A 23 56.78 -7.57 62.25
CA PHE A 23 55.58 -6.80 61.94
C PHE A 23 55.85 -5.65 60.97
N ILE A 24 56.94 -4.90 61.17
CA ILE A 24 57.33 -3.80 60.28
C ILE A 24 57.75 -4.34 58.90
N GLN A 25 58.44 -5.48 58.82
CA GLN A 25 58.74 -6.14 57.54
C GLN A 25 57.47 -6.62 56.84
N ALA A 26 56.53 -7.24 57.57
CA ALA A 26 55.26 -7.68 57.01
C ALA A 26 54.46 -6.49 56.45
N LYS A 27 54.43 -5.35 57.15
CA LYS A 27 53.83 -4.10 56.65
C LYS A 27 54.54 -3.51 55.41
N ARG A 28 55.87 -3.68 55.33
CA ARG A 28 56.64 -3.21 54.17
C ARG A 28 56.41 -4.10 52.95
N VAL A 29 56.23 -5.41 53.15
CA VAL A 29 55.83 -6.37 52.11
C VAL A 29 54.38 -6.13 51.68
N GLU A 30 53.45 -5.78 52.59
CA GLU A 30 52.08 -5.35 52.28
C GLU A 30 52.06 -4.17 51.29
N HIS A 31 52.79 -3.08 51.56
CA HIS A 31 52.83 -1.92 50.65
C HIS A 31 53.40 -2.26 49.27
N SER A 32 54.29 -3.24 49.18
CA SER A 32 54.87 -3.72 47.90
C SER A 32 53.91 -4.65 47.14
N ALA A 33 53.26 -5.59 47.85
CA ALA A 33 52.35 -6.57 47.27
C ALA A 33 51.00 -5.95 46.85
N ILE A 34 50.49 -4.97 47.60
CA ILE A 34 49.27 -4.23 47.24
C ILE A 34 49.46 -3.43 45.94
N GLY A 35 50.70 -3.00 45.62
CA GLY A 35 51.00 -2.27 44.37
C GLY A 35 50.97 -3.11 43.09
N HIS A 36 51.24 -4.41 43.18
CA HIS A 36 51.29 -5.30 42.00
C HIS A 36 50.01 -6.12 41.76
N VAL A 37 49.14 -6.29 42.77
CA VAL A 37 47.96 -7.17 42.69
C VAL A 37 46.72 -6.48 42.08
N VAL A 38 46.76 -5.17 41.82
CA VAL A 38 45.60 -4.41 41.30
C VAL A 38 45.37 -4.60 39.79
N THR A 39 46.18 -5.39 39.08
CA THR A 39 45.98 -5.59 37.64
C THR A 39 45.69 -7.06 37.29
N LYS A 40 44.41 -7.30 36.94
CA LYS A 40 43.81 -8.44 36.21
C LYS A 40 43.10 -9.55 37.02
N ASN A 41 41.81 -9.58 36.70
CA ASN A 41 40.70 -10.54 36.76
C ASN A 41 40.91 -12.06 36.87
N ASP A 42 42.02 -12.59 37.39
CA ASP A 42 42.17 -14.05 37.56
C ASP A 42 41.61 -14.51 38.92
N GLU A 43 40.78 -15.56 38.92
CA GLU A 43 40.15 -16.13 40.13
C GLU A 43 41.18 -16.60 41.18
N LEU A 44 42.33 -17.11 40.73
CA LEU A 44 43.50 -17.43 41.57
C LEU A 44 44.04 -16.22 42.34
N ASN A 45 43.89 -15.02 41.78
CA ASN A 45 44.32 -13.78 42.41
C ASN A 45 43.33 -13.33 43.50
N ARG A 46 42.03 -13.64 43.33
CA ARG A 46 40.99 -13.38 44.36
C ARG A 46 41.16 -14.28 45.57
N GLU A 47 41.38 -15.57 45.38
CA GLU A 47 41.52 -16.51 46.50
C GLU A 47 42.81 -16.27 47.30
N SER A 48 43.91 -15.97 46.61
CA SER A 48 45.18 -15.56 47.25
C SER A 48 45.01 -14.26 48.04
N TYR A 49 44.25 -13.30 47.50
CA TYR A 49 43.91 -12.05 48.18
C TYR A 49 43.06 -12.28 49.44
N TRP A 50 42.04 -13.14 49.37
CA TRP A 50 41.20 -13.50 50.52
C TRP A 50 41.96 -14.25 51.61
N ASN A 51 42.83 -15.18 51.22
CA ASN A 51 43.67 -15.93 52.16
C ASN A 51 44.68 -15.01 52.87
N ALA A 52 45.29 -14.07 52.14
CA ALA A 52 46.17 -13.07 52.74
C ALA A 52 45.43 -12.19 53.77
N LEU A 53 44.23 -11.73 53.43
CA LEU A 53 43.37 -10.94 54.32
C LEU A 53 42.95 -11.71 55.58
N LYS A 54 42.61 -13.00 55.44
CA LYS A 54 42.27 -13.88 56.57
C LYS A 54 43.44 -14.05 57.53
N ASN A 55 44.64 -14.27 57.00
CA ASN A 55 45.86 -14.46 57.80
C ASN A 55 46.26 -13.18 58.56
N VAL A 56 46.09 -12.01 57.94
CA VAL A 56 46.34 -10.71 58.60
C VAL A 56 45.36 -10.49 59.75
N GLU A 57 44.08 -10.83 59.57
CA GLU A 57 43.09 -10.65 60.63
C GLU A 57 43.30 -11.66 61.77
N GLN A 58 43.69 -12.88 61.46
CA GLN A 58 44.06 -13.87 62.47
C GLN A 58 45.24 -13.37 63.31
N ALA A 59 46.27 -12.79 62.69
CA ALA A 59 47.38 -12.16 63.41
C ALA A 59 46.96 -10.93 64.24
N ARG A 60 45.97 -10.14 63.78
CA ARG A 60 45.42 -9.01 64.54
C ARG A 60 44.69 -9.48 65.80
N VAL A 61 43.85 -10.51 65.67
CA VAL A 61 43.10 -11.10 66.77
C VAL A 61 44.05 -11.70 67.81
N GLU A 62 45.07 -12.45 67.37
CA GLU A 62 46.10 -13.01 68.25
C GLU A 62 46.86 -11.92 69.02
N ALA A 63 47.23 -10.81 68.36
CA ALA A 63 47.90 -9.68 69.00
C ALA A 63 47.00 -8.91 69.98
N ALA A 64 45.71 -8.77 69.70
CA ALA A 64 44.73 -8.12 70.59
C ALA A 64 44.49 -8.96 71.86
N ILE A 65 44.39 -10.29 71.70
CA ILE A 65 44.29 -11.23 72.82
C ILE A 65 45.54 -11.15 73.72
N GLU A 66 46.76 -11.08 73.15
CA GLU A 66 48.00 -10.91 73.91
C GLU A 66 48.06 -9.56 74.66
N ALA A 67 47.46 -8.50 74.12
CA ALA A 67 47.44 -7.16 74.71
C ALA A 67 46.34 -6.95 75.76
N GLY A 68 45.38 -7.88 75.89
CA GLY A 68 44.22 -7.74 76.76
C GLY A 68 43.21 -6.68 76.31
N ASP A 69 43.23 -6.31 75.02
CA ASP A 69 42.35 -5.30 74.43
C ASP A 69 41.20 -6.01 73.70
N GLU A 70 39.97 -5.78 74.15
CA GLU A 70 38.80 -6.63 73.87
C GLU A 70 37.85 -6.07 72.80
N ASP A 71 38.14 -4.92 72.18
CA ASP A 71 37.24 -4.32 71.19
C ASP A 71 37.33 -5.00 69.80
N LEU A 72 36.80 -6.22 69.73
CA LEU A 72 36.56 -7.00 68.52
C LEU A 72 35.21 -6.66 67.85
N THR A 73 34.53 -5.60 68.29
CA THR A 73 33.19 -5.24 67.77
C THR A 73 33.26 -4.55 66.41
N THR A 74 34.43 -4.05 66.02
CA THR A 74 34.66 -3.42 64.73
C THR A 74 34.89 -4.46 63.64
N ALA A 75 34.12 -4.34 62.54
CA ALA A 75 34.23 -5.26 61.41
C ALA A 75 35.65 -5.24 60.82
N PRO A 76 36.21 -6.41 60.51
CA PRO A 76 37.60 -6.52 60.08
C PRO A 76 37.80 -5.90 58.68
N PRO A 77 39.03 -5.42 58.35
CA PRO A 77 39.30 -4.73 57.09
C PRO A 77 38.89 -5.51 55.83
N TRP A 78 39.00 -6.84 55.87
CA TRP A 78 38.60 -7.72 54.77
C TRP A 78 37.08 -7.76 54.55
N ALA A 79 36.28 -7.69 55.63
CA ALA A 79 34.83 -7.63 55.54
C ALA A 79 34.36 -6.30 54.93
N LEU A 80 35.00 -5.18 55.30
CA LEU A 80 34.76 -3.88 54.66
C LEU A 80 35.16 -3.89 53.18
N ALA A 81 36.27 -4.53 52.82
CA ALA A 81 36.70 -4.66 51.43
C ALA A 81 35.69 -5.47 50.60
N MET A 82 35.20 -6.59 51.15
CA MET A 82 34.18 -7.42 50.51
C MET A 82 32.86 -6.66 50.31
N GLN A 83 32.40 -5.95 51.35
CA GLN A 83 31.21 -5.13 51.28
C GLN A 83 31.34 -4.03 50.22
N ARG A 84 32.51 -3.39 50.11
CA ARG A 84 32.78 -2.39 49.07
C ARG A 84 32.73 -3.00 47.68
N MET A 85 33.38 -4.15 47.46
CA MET A 85 33.36 -4.83 46.16
C MET A 85 31.94 -5.17 45.71
N PHE A 86 31.12 -5.79 46.57
CA PHE A 86 29.73 -6.09 46.23
C PHE A 86 28.91 -4.81 45.97
N THR A 87 29.16 -3.75 46.73
CA THR A 87 28.48 -2.47 46.52
C THR A 87 28.87 -1.85 45.17
N GLU A 88 30.14 -1.93 44.77
CA GLU A 88 30.61 -1.47 43.45
C GLU A 88 30.04 -2.31 42.31
N GLU A 89 30.00 -3.63 42.44
CA GLU A 89 29.40 -4.52 41.44
C GLU A 89 27.90 -4.22 41.25
N ILE A 90 27.15 -4.11 42.35
CA ILE A 90 25.73 -3.75 42.31
C ILE A 90 25.53 -2.36 41.70
N ARG A 91 26.39 -1.39 42.05
CA ARG A 91 26.35 -0.04 41.47
C ARG A 91 26.62 -0.07 39.97
N GLY A 92 27.59 -0.87 39.52
CA GLY A 92 27.91 -1.09 38.11
C GLY A 92 26.73 -1.68 37.34
N LEU A 93 26.16 -2.79 37.85
CA LEU A 93 24.97 -3.41 37.27
C LEU A 93 23.79 -2.43 37.17
N LYS A 94 23.54 -1.66 38.24
CA LYS A 94 22.50 -0.63 38.25
C LYS A 94 22.73 0.45 37.19
N ALA A 95 23.98 0.88 36.99
CA ALA A 95 24.33 1.88 35.98
C ALA A 95 24.13 1.34 34.55
N THR A 96 24.55 0.10 34.29
CA THR A 96 24.33 -0.58 33.00
C THR A 96 22.83 -0.71 32.71
N MET A 97 22.05 -1.23 33.66
CA MET A 97 20.59 -1.37 33.51
C MET A 97 19.91 -0.02 33.27
N ALA A 98 20.32 1.05 33.98
CA ALA A 98 19.77 2.38 33.77
C ALA A 98 20.04 2.89 32.34
N THR A 99 21.22 2.59 31.80
CA THR A 99 21.61 2.98 30.44
C THR A 99 20.81 2.20 29.39
N GLU A 100 20.68 0.89 29.55
CA GLU A 100 19.87 0.04 28.66
C GLU A 100 18.39 0.45 28.66
N ILE A 101 17.81 0.70 29.85
CA ILE A 101 16.42 1.17 29.98
C ILE A 101 16.24 2.53 29.29
N ALA A 102 17.22 3.44 29.39
CA ALA A 102 17.18 4.71 28.67
C ALA A 102 17.26 4.54 27.15
N GLY A 103 18.08 3.58 26.67
CA GLY A 103 18.14 3.18 25.27
C GLY A 103 16.79 2.68 24.76
N VAL A 104 16.20 1.69 25.44
CA VAL A 104 14.87 1.13 25.11
C VAL A 104 13.79 2.21 25.12
N ARG A 105 13.81 3.14 26.08
CA ARG A 105 12.85 4.27 26.09
C ARG A 105 12.98 5.15 24.85
N THR A 106 14.19 5.37 24.38
CA THR A 106 14.47 6.17 23.17
C THR A 106 13.96 5.44 21.93
N GLU A 107 14.23 4.15 21.80
CA GLU A 107 13.73 3.32 20.69
C GLU A 107 12.19 3.29 20.66
N ILE A 108 11.54 3.09 21.81
CA ILE A 108 10.07 3.14 21.92
C ILE A 108 9.51 4.49 21.49
N ALA A 109 10.18 5.59 21.82
CA ALA A 109 9.77 6.93 21.37
C ALA A 109 9.91 7.08 19.84
N GLY A 110 10.99 6.53 19.26
CA GLY A 110 11.17 6.43 17.81
C GLY A 110 10.03 5.67 17.13
N VAL A 111 9.75 4.45 17.60
CA VAL A 111 8.66 3.61 17.08
C VAL A 111 7.30 4.31 17.19
N LYS A 112 7.01 5.00 18.29
CA LYS A 112 5.77 5.79 18.42
C LYS A 112 5.65 6.88 17.36
N THR A 113 6.76 7.53 17.03
CA THR A 113 6.82 8.58 16.01
C THR A 113 6.57 7.99 14.62
N GLU A 114 7.21 6.86 14.30
CA GLU A 114 6.99 6.14 13.04
C GLU A 114 5.54 5.68 12.88
N ILE A 115 4.95 5.09 13.93
CA ILE A 115 3.53 4.68 13.92
C ILE A 115 2.60 5.87 13.68
N ALA A 116 2.87 7.03 14.27
CA ALA A 116 2.09 8.25 14.02
C ALA A 116 2.22 8.72 12.56
N GLY A 117 3.43 8.64 12.00
CA GLY A 117 3.70 8.89 10.58
C GLY A 117 2.93 7.94 9.67
N LEU A 118 2.97 6.63 9.95
CA LEU A 118 2.22 5.61 9.20
C LEU A 118 0.71 5.85 9.26
N LYS A 119 0.17 6.19 10.44
CA LYS A 119 -1.26 6.51 10.59
C LYS A 119 -1.68 7.69 9.72
N THR A 120 -0.82 8.71 9.63
CA THR A 120 -1.04 9.88 8.77
C THR A 120 -0.98 9.49 7.30
N GLY A 121 0.02 8.69 6.91
CA GLY A 121 0.16 8.18 5.54
C GLY A 121 -1.06 7.36 5.09
N ILE A 122 -1.54 6.45 5.94
CA ILE A 122 -2.74 5.63 5.67
C ILE A 122 -3.98 6.51 5.50
N ALA A 123 -4.17 7.53 6.36
CA ALA A 123 -5.28 8.47 6.21
C ALA A 123 -5.21 9.24 4.87
N GLY A 124 -4.00 9.65 4.45
CA GLY A 124 -3.78 10.28 3.15
C GLY A 124 -4.11 9.35 1.97
N ILE A 125 -3.74 8.07 2.07
CA ILE A 125 -4.10 7.06 1.04
C ILE A 125 -5.61 6.87 0.97
N ASN A 126 -6.31 6.76 2.10
CA ASN A 126 -7.76 6.62 2.13
C ASN A 126 -8.47 7.80 1.46
N ASN A 127 -8.05 9.03 1.75
CA ASN A 127 -8.64 10.21 1.11
C ASN A 127 -8.45 10.19 -0.41
N ARG A 128 -7.27 9.77 -0.89
CA ARG A 128 -6.99 9.63 -2.33
C ARG A 128 -7.86 8.53 -2.97
N LEU A 129 -8.05 7.41 -2.29
CA LEU A 129 -8.91 6.33 -2.78
C LEU A 129 -10.38 6.76 -2.85
N THR A 130 -10.87 7.52 -1.87
CA THR A 130 -12.21 8.12 -1.93
C THR A 130 -12.35 9.05 -3.13
N GLY A 131 -11.40 9.97 -3.35
CA GLY A 131 -11.45 10.87 -4.51
C GLY A 131 -11.32 10.16 -5.86
N LEU A 132 -10.56 9.06 -5.93
CA LEU A 132 -10.54 8.20 -7.12
C LEU A 132 -11.89 7.51 -7.35
N GLY A 133 -12.57 7.07 -6.28
CA GLY A 133 -13.92 6.51 -6.36
C GLY A 133 -14.93 7.50 -6.92
N GLU A 134 -14.90 8.75 -6.45
CA GLU A 134 -15.74 9.84 -6.99
C GLU A 134 -15.44 10.09 -8.48
N THR A 135 -14.17 10.19 -8.86
CA THR A 135 -13.76 10.41 -10.25
C THR A 135 -14.20 9.27 -11.17
N ILE A 136 -14.12 8.02 -10.71
CA ILE A 136 -14.58 6.87 -11.48
C ILE A 136 -16.10 6.93 -11.68
N SER A 137 -16.86 7.26 -10.63
CA SER A 137 -18.32 7.41 -10.73
C SER A 137 -18.72 8.51 -11.72
N ASP A 138 -18.00 9.64 -11.75
CA ASP A 138 -18.25 10.72 -12.71
C ASP A 138 -17.96 10.29 -14.16
N VAL A 139 -16.89 9.50 -14.36
CA VAL A 139 -16.55 8.93 -15.67
C VAL A 139 -17.59 7.91 -16.11
N GLU A 140 -18.05 7.03 -15.22
CA GLU A 140 -19.11 6.06 -15.50
C GLU A 140 -20.39 6.76 -15.99
N HIS A 141 -20.84 7.79 -15.26
CA HIS A 141 -22.00 8.59 -15.66
C HIS A 141 -21.79 9.28 -17.02
N SER A 142 -20.60 9.85 -17.25
CA SER A 142 -20.27 10.51 -18.53
C SER A 142 -20.31 9.51 -19.72
N VAL A 143 -19.87 8.27 -19.50
CA VAL A 143 -19.90 7.20 -20.51
C VAL A 143 -21.32 6.73 -20.78
N GLU A 144 -22.16 6.60 -19.76
CA GLU A 144 -23.58 6.27 -19.90
C GLU A 144 -24.32 7.35 -20.73
N GLU A 145 -24.09 8.62 -20.41
CA GLU A 145 -24.68 9.74 -21.14
C GLU A 145 -24.23 9.76 -22.60
N LEU A 146 -22.93 9.58 -22.85
CA LEU A 146 -22.40 9.52 -24.21
C LEU A 146 -22.99 8.33 -24.99
N SER A 147 -23.18 7.19 -24.33
CA SER A 147 -23.79 6.01 -24.96
C SER A 147 -25.23 6.28 -25.39
N ALA A 148 -26.02 6.94 -24.54
CA ALA A 148 -27.37 7.37 -24.87
C ALA A 148 -27.42 8.37 -26.04
N GLN A 149 -26.50 9.34 -26.06
CA GLN A 149 -26.37 10.31 -27.16
C GLN A 149 -26.00 9.61 -28.49
N VAL A 150 -25.12 8.61 -28.46
CA VAL A 150 -24.75 7.82 -29.65
C VAL A 150 -25.95 7.01 -30.17
N GLU A 151 -26.77 6.44 -29.27
CA GLU A 151 -27.99 5.73 -29.66
C GLU A 151 -28.99 6.66 -30.34
N ASP A 152 -29.23 7.84 -29.76
CA ASP A 152 -30.13 8.85 -30.32
C ASP A 152 -29.66 9.35 -31.69
N LEU A 153 -28.35 9.60 -31.84
CA LEU A 153 -27.76 9.95 -33.13
C LEU A 153 -27.95 8.81 -34.14
N GLY A 154 -27.80 7.55 -33.71
CA GLY A 154 -28.06 6.38 -34.54
C GLY A 154 -29.52 6.31 -35.03
N ASN A 155 -30.48 6.63 -34.17
CA ASN A 155 -31.90 6.68 -34.52
C ASN A 155 -32.21 7.84 -35.49
N THR A 156 -31.66 9.02 -35.22
CA THR A 156 -31.76 10.18 -36.11
C THR A 156 -31.19 9.88 -37.49
N LEU A 157 -30.02 9.23 -37.56
CA LEU A 157 -29.40 8.85 -38.83
C LEU A 157 -30.28 7.87 -39.63
N ARG A 158 -30.90 6.88 -38.96
CA ARG A 158 -31.84 5.96 -39.62
C ARG A 158 -33.07 6.71 -40.16
N ALA A 159 -33.61 7.65 -39.40
CA ALA A 159 -34.74 8.47 -39.85
C ALA A 159 -34.36 9.30 -41.09
N VAL A 160 -33.23 10.01 -41.05
CA VAL A 160 -32.72 10.76 -42.19
C VAL A 160 -32.47 9.86 -43.40
N GLN A 161 -31.96 8.64 -43.20
CA GLN A 161 -31.76 7.67 -44.28
C GLN A 161 -33.08 7.28 -44.95
N VAL A 162 -34.16 7.10 -44.18
CA VAL A 162 -35.51 6.84 -44.71
C VAL A 162 -36.00 8.06 -45.49
N ASP A 163 -35.88 9.27 -44.94
CA ASP A 163 -36.32 10.50 -45.60
C ASP A 163 -35.58 10.73 -46.93
N VAL A 164 -34.27 10.50 -46.97
CA VAL A 164 -33.47 10.60 -48.20
C VAL A 164 -33.91 9.57 -49.25
N ARG A 165 -34.17 8.32 -48.83
CA ARG A 165 -34.70 7.28 -49.73
C ARG A 165 -36.07 7.65 -50.28
N GLN A 166 -36.97 8.17 -49.43
CA GLN A 166 -38.29 8.65 -49.82
C GLN A 166 -38.20 9.80 -50.80
N ALA A 167 -37.38 10.81 -50.50
CA ALA A 167 -37.18 11.96 -51.39
C ALA A 167 -36.63 11.52 -52.76
N SER A 168 -35.69 10.57 -52.78
CA SER A 168 -35.15 9.98 -54.01
C SER A 168 -36.25 9.26 -54.81
N ALA A 169 -37.06 8.43 -54.15
CA ALA A 169 -38.17 7.70 -54.76
C ALA A 169 -39.20 8.65 -55.39
N ILE A 170 -39.60 9.70 -54.67
CA ILE A 170 -40.54 10.73 -55.16
C ILE A 170 -39.95 11.44 -56.39
N ASN A 171 -38.66 11.76 -56.36
CA ASN A 171 -37.97 12.42 -57.47
C ASN A 171 -37.94 11.53 -58.73
N ILE A 172 -37.56 10.25 -58.60
CA ILE A 172 -37.57 9.27 -59.70
C ILE A 172 -38.99 9.12 -60.27
N ASN A 173 -39.98 8.89 -59.40
CA ASN A 173 -41.39 8.77 -59.79
C ASN A 173 -41.90 9.99 -60.56
N ARG A 174 -41.49 11.20 -60.16
CA ARG A 174 -41.85 12.43 -60.87
C ARG A 174 -41.26 12.45 -62.29
N HIS A 175 -40.00 12.06 -62.45
CA HIS A 175 -39.34 12.06 -63.77
C HIS A 175 -39.88 10.99 -64.69
N VAL A 176 -40.16 9.78 -64.19
CA VAL A 176 -40.74 8.69 -65.01
C VAL A 176 -42.12 9.06 -65.57
N LYS A 177 -42.95 9.78 -64.80
CA LYS A 177 -44.24 10.30 -65.30
C LYS A 177 -44.12 11.28 -66.48
N ILE A 178 -42.94 11.86 -66.69
CA ILE A 178 -42.67 12.86 -67.74
C ILE A 178 -41.87 12.24 -68.91
N ALA A 179 -41.45 10.98 -68.80
CA ALA A 179 -40.55 10.32 -69.73
C ALA A 179 -41.25 9.82 -71.03
N THR A 180 -40.48 9.74 -72.12
CA THR A 180 -40.89 9.38 -73.48
C THR A 180 -40.77 7.86 -73.77
N PRO A 181 -41.36 7.34 -74.88
CA PRO A 181 -41.44 5.91 -75.25
C PRO A 181 -40.17 5.06 -75.33
N THR A 182 -39.01 5.67 -75.18
CA THR A 182 -37.71 5.01 -75.35
C THR A 182 -36.97 4.80 -74.03
N SER A 183 -37.66 4.95 -72.90
CA SER A 183 -37.06 4.86 -71.58
C SER A 183 -36.77 3.41 -71.18
N GLN A 184 -35.61 3.16 -70.57
CA GLN A 184 -35.25 1.84 -70.06
C GLN A 184 -36.09 1.50 -68.82
N TRP A 185 -36.41 0.21 -68.62
CA TRP A 185 -37.10 -0.28 -67.43
C TRP A 185 -36.18 -0.10 -66.21
N VAL A 186 -36.52 0.84 -65.33
CA VAL A 186 -35.74 1.14 -64.11
C VAL A 186 -36.53 0.66 -62.90
N ILE A 187 -35.86 0.04 -61.92
CA ILE A 187 -36.50 -0.23 -60.62
C ILE A 187 -36.80 1.11 -59.97
N VAL A 188 -38.08 1.38 -59.76
CA VAL A 188 -38.51 2.55 -59.03
C VAL A 188 -38.70 2.16 -57.56
N PRO A 189 -38.07 2.86 -56.59
CA PRO A 189 -38.37 2.60 -55.19
C PRO A 189 -39.84 2.95 -54.88
N PHE A 190 -40.43 2.27 -53.90
CA PHE A 190 -41.77 2.58 -53.42
C PHE A 190 -41.86 3.99 -52.83
N SER A 191 -43.08 4.53 -52.69
CA SER A 191 -43.28 5.90 -52.21
C SER A 191 -42.78 6.13 -50.79
N ASN A 192 -42.64 5.06 -50.00
CA ASN A 192 -42.04 5.05 -48.66
C ASN A 192 -40.50 4.89 -48.68
N GLY A 193 -39.87 4.91 -49.86
CA GLY A 193 -38.42 4.82 -50.05
C GLY A 193 -37.85 3.40 -50.01
N SER A 194 -38.67 2.39 -49.75
CA SER A 194 -38.23 0.99 -49.75
C SER A 194 -38.01 0.44 -51.15
N ASP A 195 -37.02 -0.43 -51.30
CA ASP A 195 -36.69 -1.12 -52.55
C ASP A 195 -37.64 -2.31 -52.73
N PRO A 196 -38.43 -2.37 -53.82
CA PRO A 196 -39.39 -3.45 -54.03
C PRO A 196 -38.75 -4.84 -54.05
N VAL A 197 -37.54 -4.95 -54.59
CA VAL A 197 -36.85 -6.23 -54.77
C VAL A 197 -36.10 -6.60 -53.50
N ARG A 198 -35.35 -5.65 -52.90
CA ARG A 198 -34.47 -5.94 -51.76
C ARG A 198 -35.18 -5.94 -50.42
N ASP A 199 -36.18 -5.09 -50.22
CA ASP A 199 -36.86 -4.93 -48.92
C ASP A 199 -38.17 -5.73 -48.83
N HIS A 200 -38.76 -6.14 -49.96
CA HIS A 200 -40.05 -6.84 -50.03
C HIS A 200 -40.03 -8.17 -50.79
N ASP A 201 -38.85 -8.63 -51.18
CA ASP A 201 -38.62 -9.89 -51.93
C ASP A 201 -39.45 -9.99 -53.23
N LEU A 202 -39.69 -8.87 -53.93
CA LEU A 202 -40.50 -8.85 -55.14
C LEU A 202 -39.68 -9.12 -56.43
N PRO A 203 -40.28 -9.70 -57.48
CA PRO A 203 -39.59 -9.97 -58.75
C PRO A 203 -39.16 -8.70 -59.48
N HIS A 204 -37.91 -8.66 -59.93
CA HIS A 204 -37.36 -7.49 -60.62
C HIS A 204 -38.06 -7.21 -61.96
N LEU A 205 -38.71 -6.05 -62.09
CA LEU A 205 -39.49 -5.67 -63.28
C LEU A 205 -38.57 -5.12 -64.39
N THR A 206 -37.77 -5.99 -65.00
CA THR A 206 -36.82 -5.63 -66.07
C THR A 206 -37.44 -5.63 -67.47
N THR A 207 -38.54 -6.34 -67.67
CA THR A 207 -39.23 -6.48 -68.95
C THR A 207 -40.74 -6.55 -68.77
N GLN A 208 -41.49 -6.26 -69.84
CA GLN A 208 -42.94 -6.41 -69.85
C GLN A 208 -43.38 -7.84 -69.52
N GLU A 209 -42.65 -8.84 -70.02
CA GLU A 209 -42.99 -10.25 -69.80
C GLU A 209 -42.90 -10.64 -68.32
N VAL A 210 -41.96 -10.08 -67.56
CA VAL A 210 -41.89 -10.30 -66.11
C VAL A 210 -43.13 -9.73 -65.41
N VAL A 211 -43.62 -8.55 -65.82
CA VAL A 211 -44.86 -7.96 -65.27
C VAL A 211 -46.07 -8.83 -65.59
N GLU A 212 -46.13 -9.37 -66.81
CA GLU A 212 -47.20 -10.26 -67.24
C GLU A 212 -47.20 -11.59 -66.47
N GLN A 213 -46.04 -12.07 -66.04
CA GLN A 213 -45.88 -13.29 -65.24
C GLN A 213 -46.03 -13.09 -63.73
N LEU A 214 -46.20 -11.85 -63.24
CA LEU A 214 -46.41 -11.59 -61.82
C LEU A 214 -47.64 -12.32 -61.26
N SER A 215 -47.45 -12.93 -60.08
CA SER A 215 -48.55 -13.43 -59.26
C SER A 215 -49.46 -12.29 -58.80
N VAL A 216 -50.71 -12.62 -58.46
CA VAL A 216 -51.68 -11.64 -57.95
C VAL A 216 -51.18 -10.97 -56.66
N GLU A 217 -50.47 -11.72 -55.83
CA GLU A 217 -49.90 -11.20 -54.58
C GLU A 217 -48.76 -10.20 -54.82
N HIS A 218 -47.80 -10.54 -55.70
CA HIS A 218 -46.71 -9.63 -56.05
C HIS A 218 -47.22 -8.38 -56.76
N LEU A 219 -48.17 -8.53 -57.68
CA LEU A 219 -48.81 -7.39 -58.35
C LEU A 219 -49.49 -6.46 -57.33
N LYS A 220 -50.20 -7.02 -56.34
CA LYS A 220 -50.84 -6.22 -55.28
C LYS A 220 -49.80 -5.46 -54.45
N LYS A 221 -48.70 -6.11 -54.06
CA LYS A 221 -47.60 -5.47 -53.31
C LYS A 221 -46.95 -4.33 -54.12
N TYR A 222 -46.74 -4.50 -55.43
CA TYR A 222 -46.24 -3.44 -56.31
C TYR A 222 -47.21 -2.25 -56.41
N LEU A 223 -48.49 -2.50 -56.68
CA LEU A 223 -49.48 -1.45 -56.82
C LEU A 223 -49.69 -0.66 -55.53
N ASP A 224 -49.72 -1.36 -54.39
CA ASP A 224 -49.85 -0.75 -53.07
C ASP A 224 -48.60 0.07 -52.71
N GLY A 225 -47.41 -0.48 -52.92
CA GLY A 225 -46.14 0.22 -52.64
C GLY A 225 -45.89 1.47 -53.49
N TYR A 226 -46.45 1.53 -54.71
CA TYR A 226 -46.43 2.74 -55.53
C TYR A 226 -47.62 3.69 -55.29
N GLY A 227 -48.57 3.34 -54.42
CA GLY A 227 -49.78 4.13 -54.19
C GLY A 227 -50.71 4.21 -55.39
N LEU A 228 -50.65 3.21 -56.29
CA LEU A 228 -51.50 3.09 -57.47
C LEU A 228 -52.84 2.44 -57.05
N ALA A 229 -53.64 3.17 -56.26
CA ALA A 229 -54.90 2.65 -55.73
C ALA A 229 -55.94 2.33 -56.83
N ILE A 230 -56.57 1.16 -56.71
CA ILE A 230 -57.59 0.57 -57.63
C ILE A 230 -58.95 1.32 -57.56
N GLY A 231 -59.04 2.39 -56.77
CA GLY A 231 -60.28 3.08 -56.41
C GLY A 231 -60.71 4.15 -57.40
N SER A 232 -61.23 3.76 -58.57
CA SER A 232 -62.20 4.57 -59.34
C SER A 232 -62.97 3.79 -60.41
N LEU A 233 -62.67 2.52 -60.69
CA LEU A 233 -63.34 1.81 -61.79
C LEU A 233 -64.36 0.79 -61.27
N ARG A 234 -65.46 1.32 -60.71
CA ARG A 234 -66.69 0.54 -60.52
C ARG A 234 -67.36 0.35 -61.89
N GLY A 235 -66.84 -0.58 -62.69
CA GLY A 235 -67.49 -1.00 -63.92
C GLY A 235 -66.55 -1.53 -65.01
N ARG A 236 -66.65 -2.84 -65.27
CA ARG A 236 -66.00 -3.67 -66.31
C ARG A 236 -64.58 -4.16 -65.99
N GLY A 237 -64.50 -5.49 -65.79
CA GLY A 237 -63.44 -6.38 -66.29
C GLY A 237 -62.01 -6.13 -65.80
N ALA A 238 -61.32 -7.20 -65.42
CA ALA A 238 -59.94 -7.16 -64.92
C ALA A 238 -58.85 -7.30 -66.02
N PRO A 239 -58.53 -6.26 -66.83
CA PRO A 239 -57.18 -6.09 -67.40
C PRO A 239 -56.43 -4.85 -66.88
N GLN A 240 -57.05 -3.98 -66.08
CA GLN A 240 -56.54 -2.62 -65.87
C GLN A 240 -55.42 -2.46 -64.82
N THR A 241 -54.95 -3.52 -64.16
CA THR A 241 -53.97 -3.42 -63.07
C THR A 241 -52.51 -3.64 -63.51
N LYS A 242 -52.23 -4.60 -64.40
CA LYS A 242 -50.88 -4.82 -64.96
C LYS A 242 -50.49 -3.72 -65.96
N ASP A 243 -51.41 -3.32 -66.84
CA ASP A 243 -51.20 -2.19 -67.76
C ASP A 243 -50.86 -0.89 -67.03
N THR A 244 -51.52 -0.64 -65.89
CA THR A 244 -51.24 0.54 -65.06
C THR A 244 -49.82 0.51 -64.52
N LEU A 245 -49.36 -0.67 -64.06
CA LEU A 245 -47.98 -0.86 -63.60
C LEU A 245 -46.99 -0.69 -64.75
N ILE A 246 -47.25 -1.29 -65.93
CA ILE A 246 -46.41 -1.19 -67.13
C ILE A 246 -46.25 0.27 -67.56
N ARG A 247 -47.34 1.06 -67.63
CA ARG A 247 -47.25 2.49 -67.96
C ARG A 247 -46.46 3.29 -66.94
N PHE A 248 -46.55 2.91 -65.66
CA PHE A 248 -45.87 3.61 -64.58
C PHE A 248 -44.35 3.38 -64.58
N ILE A 249 -43.88 2.16 -64.89
CA ILE A 249 -42.44 1.81 -64.83
C ILE A 249 -41.74 1.77 -66.19
N GLY A 250 -42.46 1.50 -67.27
CA GLY A 250 -41.89 1.32 -68.60
C GLY A 250 -41.84 2.60 -69.45
N GLY A 251 -42.71 3.58 -69.16
CA GLY A 251 -42.99 4.69 -70.09
C GLY A 251 -43.63 4.16 -71.39
N CYS A 252 -44.76 4.71 -71.81
CA CYS A 252 -45.36 4.34 -73.10
C CYS A 252 -44.48 4.81 -74.25
#